data_AF-A0A963LC34-F1
#
_entry.id   AF-A0A963LC34-F1
#
_cell.length_a   1.000
_cell.length_b   1.000
_cell.length_c   1.000
_cell.angle_alpha   90.00
_cell.angle_beta   90.00
_cell.angle_gamma   90.00
#
_symmetry.space_group_name_H-M   'P 1'
#
loop_
_entity.id
_entity.type
_entity.pdbx_description
1 polymer ?
#
loop_
_entity_poly.entity_id
_entity_poly.type
_entity_poly.pdbx_seq_one_letter_code
_entity_poly.pdbx_strand_id
1 'polypeptide(L)'
;MSGSVAGEERQRADEYAMRIALDQAHNAALVGEVPVGAVVMRAGQVIATGYNRPITEHDPTAHAEIVALRHAAHLLGNYRLPECE
;
A
#
# COMPACT_ATOMS: atom_id res chain seq x y z
N MET A 1 -23.51 23.36 -3.22
CA MET A 1 -23.35 22.13 -4.03
C MET A 1 -21.90 21.63 -4.11
N SER A 2 -21.03 21.90 -3.12
CA SER A 2 -19.59 21.54 -3.21
C SER A 2 -19.20 20.22 -2.52
N GLY A 3 -20.11 19.55 -1.80
CA GLY A 3 -19.80 18.33 -1.06
C GLY A 3 -19.73 17.04 -1.89
N SER A 4 -20.32 17.01 -3.09
CA SER A 4 -20.39 15.79 -3.93
C SER A 4 -19.05 15.45 -4.58
N VAL A 5 -18.34 16.46 -5.10
CA VAL A 5 -17.15 16.26 -5.93
C VAL A 5 -15.97 15.69 -5.13
N ALA A 6 -15.74 16.20 -3.91
CA ALA A 6 -14.65 15.71 -3.06
C ALA A 6 -14.85 14.25 -2.61
N GLY A 7 -16.10 13.82 -2.41
CA GLY A 7 -16.41 12.42 -2.09
C GLY A 7 -16.14 11.48 -3.26
N GLU A 8 -16.51 11.90 -4.47
CA GLU A 8 -16.27 11.14 -5.70
C GLU A 8 -14.77 11.04 -6.02
N GLU A 9 -13.99 12.10 -5.79
CA GLU A 9 -12.53 12.09 -5.96
C GLU A 9 -11.85 11.12 -5.01
N ARG A 10 -12.25 11.11 -3.73
CA ARG A 10 -11.71 10.17 -2.74
C ARG A 10 -12.04 8.73 -3.09
N GLN A 11 -13.29 8.45 -3.48
CA GLN A 11 -13.68 7.10 -3.89
C GLN A 11 -12.87 6.60 -5.10
N ARG A 12 -12.63 7.47 -6.11
CA ARG A 12 -11.77 7.11 -7.24
C ARG A 12 -10.33 6.85 -6.83
N ALA A 13 -9.81 7.61 -5.88
CA ALA A 13 -8.47 7.42 -5.33
C ALA A 13 -8.37 6.08 -4.58
N ASP A 14 -9.36 5.75 -3.75
CA ASP A 14 -9.45 4.47 -3.04
C ASP A 14 -9.54 3.29 -4.00
N GLU A 15 -10.37 3.38 -5.05
CA GLU A 15 -10.49 2.34 -6.08
C GLU A 15 -9.19 2.14 -6.85
N TYR A 16 -8.51 3.24 -7.21
CA TYR A 16 -7.19 3.20 -7.85
C TYR A 16 -6.14 2.53 -6.96
N ALA A 17 -6.09 2.90 -5.69
CA ALA A 17 -5.16 2.35 -4.72
C ALA A 17 -5.42 0.88 -4.44
N MET A 18 -6.68 0.48 -4.33
CA MET A 18 -7.08 -0.91 -4.14
C MET A 18 -6.70 -1.78 -5.35
N ARG A 19 -6.80 -1.26 -6.57
CA ARG A 19 -6.32 -1.94 -7.78
C ARG A 19 -4.82 -2.27 -7.67
N ILE A 20 -4.02 -1.32 -7.22
CA ILE A 20 -2.57 -1.51 -7.03
C ILE A 20 -2.29 -2.50 -5.89
N ALA A 21 -3.05 -2.45 -4.80
CA ALA A 21 -2.92 -3.43 -3.70
C ALA A 21 -3.21 -4.87 -4.19
N LEU A 22 -4.21 -5.05 -5.05
CA LEU A 22 -4.51 -6.34 -5.67
C LEU A 22 -3.40 -6.81 -6.61
N ASP A 23 -2.79 -5.90 -7.39
CA ASP A 23 -1.64 -6.24 -8.22
C ASP A 23 -0.44 -6.70 -7.36
N GLN A 24 -0.23 -6.09 -6.19
CA GLN A 24 0.78 -6.54 -5.23
C GLN A 24 0.44 -7.90 -4.61
N ALA A 25 -0.84 -8.16 -4.31
CA ALA A 25 -1.28 -9.49 -3.85
C ALA A 25 -1.04 -10.57 -4.92
N HIS A 26 -1.23 -10.25 -6.21
CA HIS A 26 -0.85 -11.14 -7.31
C HIS A 26 0.65 -11.40 -7.33
N ASN A 27 1.50 -10.40 -7.09
CA ASN A 27 2.95 -10.60 -7.00
C ASN A 27 3.33 -11.57 -5.88
N ALA A 28 2.71 -11.45 -4.69
CA ALA A 28 2.88 -12.42 -3.60
C ALA A 28 2.49 -13.83 -4.04
N ALA A 29 1.34 -13.99 -4.69
CA ALA A 29 0.87 -15.29 -5.18
C ALA A 29 1.87 -15.93 -6.16
N LEU A 30 2.44 -15.13 -7.08
CA LEU A 30 3.41 -15.60 -8.09
C LEU A 30 4.69 -16.18 -7.46
N VAL A 31 5.06 -15.71 -6.26
CA VAL A 31 6.23 -16.20 -5.52
C VAL A 31 5.89 -17.22 -4.43
N GLY A 32 4.64 -17.72 -4.41
CA GLY A 32 4.20 -18.76 -3.47
C GLY A 32 3.90 -18.26 -2.06
N GLU A 33 3.70 -16.95 -1.90
CA GLU A 33 3.35 -16.32 -0.62
C GLU A 33 1.83 -16.22 -0.44
N VAL A 34 1.39 -15.93 0.78
CA VAL A 34 -0.01 -15.58 1.04
C VAL A 34 -0.37 -14.32 0.24
N PRO A 35 -1.42 -14.31 -0.60
CA PRO A 35 -1.69 -13.23 -1.55
C PRO A 35 -2.30 -12.00 -0.86
N VAL A 36 -1.45 -11.19 -0.25
CA VAL A 36 -1.80 -9.91 0.37
C VAL A 36 -0.88 -8.84 -0.17
N GLY A 37 -1.48 -7.70 -0.54
CA GLY A 37 -0.78 -6.50 -0.98
C GLY A 37 -1.29 -5.29 -0.20
N ALA A 38 -0.42 -4.29 -0.07
CA ALA A 38 -0.69 -3.05 0.63
C ALA A 38 -0.09 -1.88 -0.14
N VAL A 39 -0.69 -0.71 0.06
CA VAL A 39 -0.26 0.56 -0.51
C VAL A 39 -0.28 1.59 0.60
N VAL A 40 0.62 2.57 0.52
CA VAL A 40 0.58 3.78 1.33
C VAL A 40 0.33 4.94 0.39
N MET A 41 -0.69 5.73 0.70
CA MET A 41 -1.05 6.93 -0.04
C MET A 41 -0.68 8.19 0.72
N ARG A 42 -0.48 9.30 0.01
CA ARG A 42 -0.42 10.64 0.57
C ARG A 42 -0.98 11.62 -0.44
N ALA A 43 -1.90 12.48 0.00
CA ALA A 43 -2.56 13.47 -0.87
C ALA A 43 -3.14 12.87 -2.18
N GLY A 44 -3.79 11.71 -2.07
CA GLY A 44 -4.41 11.02 -3.22
C GLY A 44 -3.44 10.28 -4.14
N GLN A 45 -2.14 10.21 -3.81
CA GLN A 45 -1.12 9.53 -4.61
C GLN A 45 -0.54 8.34 -3.85
N VAL A 46 -0.32 7.23 -4.54
CA VAL A 46 0.43 6.09 -3.97
C VAL A 46 1.90 6.45 -3.90
N ILE A 47 2.48 6.39 -2.70
CA ILE A 47 3.90 6.70 -2.46
C ILE A 47 4.73 5.43 -2.25
N ALA A 48 4.13 4.36 -1.75
CA ALA A 48 4.81 3.09 -1.51
C ALA A 48 3.83 1.93 -1.65
N THR A 49 4.38 0.77 -1.97
CA THR A 49 3.64 -0.49 -2.11
C THR A 49 4.40 -1.60 -1.39
N GLY A 50 3.68 -2.66 -1.03
CA GLY A 50 4.24 -3.85 -0.42
C GLY A 50 3.37 -5.07 -0.69
N TYR A 51 4.00 -6.25 -0.66
CA TYR A 51 3.31 -7.53 -0.71
C TYR A 51 3.90 -8.47 0.33
N ASN A 52 3.11 -9.46 0.75
CA ASN A 52 3.56 -10.48 1.70
C ASN A 52 4.75 -11.26 1.14
N ARG A 53 5.84 -11.30 1.91
CA ARG A 53 7.04 -12.07 1.58
C ARG A 53 7.73 -12.76 2.77
N PRO A 54 6.97 -13.31 3.76
CA PRO A 54 7.58 -13.93 4.93
C PRO A 54 8.37 -15.21 4.64
N ILE A 55 7.95 -16.02 3.67
CA ILE A 55 8.64 -17.28 3.32
C ILE A 55 9.93 -16.96 2.57
N THR A 56 9.84 -16.10 1.55
CA THR A 56 10.92 -15.75 0.64
C THR A 56 12.00 -14.90 1.32
N GLU A 57 11.63 -13.98 2.22
CA GLU A 57 12.59 -13.18 3.00
C GLU A 57 13.02 -13.82 4.33
N HIS A 58 12.44 -14.97 4.70
CA HIS A 58 12.67 -15.63 6.00
C HIS A 58 12.43 -14.67 7.20
N ASP A 59 11.49 -13.74 7.03
CA ASP A 59 11.14 -12.72 8.01
C ASP A 59 9.65 -12.86 8.35
N PRO A 60 9.29 -13.38 9.54
CA PRO A 60 7.89 -13.56 9.90
C PRO A 60 7.12 -12.22 10.00
N THR A 61 7.81 -11.08 9.98
CA THR A 61 7.20 -9.75 10.01
C THR A 61 7.04 -9.12 8.62
N ALA A 62 7.53 -9.76 7.55
CA ALA A 62 7.47 -9.24 6.18
C ALA A 62 6.07 -9.37 5.54
N HIS A 63 5.06 -8.95 6.29
CA HIS A 63 3.71 -8.72 5.82
C HIS A 63 3.66 -7.49 4.91
N ALA A 64 2.68 -7.44 4.01
CA ALA A 64 2.52 -6.39 3.02
C ALA A 64 2.50 -4.99 3.64
N GLU A 65 1.77 -4.82 4.76
CA GLU A 65 1.66 -3.55 5.47
C GLU A 65 3.01 -3.10 6.02
N ILE A 66 3.75 -4.01 6.66
CA ILE A 66 5.08 -3.73 7.21
C ILE A 66 6.05 -3.35 6.09
N VAL A 67 6.00 -4.07 4.97
CA VAL A 67 6.82 -3.78 3.79
C VAL A 67 6.50 -2.38 3.24
N ALA A 68 5.21 -2.06 3.04
CA ALA A 68 4.78 -0.78 2.50
C ALA A 68 5.13 0.39 3.44
N LEU A 69 4.94 0.23 4.75
CA LEU A 69 5.29 1.23 5.77
C LEU A 69 6.80 1.47 5.85
N ARG A 70 7.62 0.42 5.83
CA ARG A 70 9.09 0.54 5.81
C ARG A 70 9.56 1.27 4.55
N HIS A 71 8.96 0.95 3.40
CA HIS A 71 9.28 1.61 2.14
C HIS A 71 8.87 3.09 2.15
N ALA A 72 7.65 3.41 2.60
CA ALA A 72 7.18 4.79 2.74
C ALA A 72 8.08 5.61 3.69
N ALA A 73 8.42 5.05 4.86
CA ALA A 73 9.28 5.71 5.83
C ALA A 73 10.68 5.99 5.28
N HIS A 74 11.22 5.06 4.48
CA HIS A 74 12.50 5.25 3.81
C HIS A 74 12.43 6.36 2.75
N LEU A 75 11.42 6.35 1.87
CA LEU A 75 11.23 7.36 0.83
C LEU A 75 11.00 8.75 1.41
N LEU A 76 10.25 8.86 2.51
CA LEU A 76 9.96 10.13 3.17
C LEU A 76 11.07 10.57 4.15
N GLY A 77 12.05 9.70 4.44
CA GLY A 77 13.09 9.96 5.43
C GLY A 77 12.53 10.18 6.85
N ASN A 78 11.35 9.62 7.16
CA ASN A 78 10.64 9.87 8.41
C ASN A 78 9.87 8.63 8.85
N TYR A 79 10.10 8.18 10.10
CA TYR A 79 9.38 7.05 10.68
C TYR A 79 7.91 7.35 10.98
N ARG A 80 7.57 8.65 11.12
CA ARG A 80 6.18 9.10 11.18
C ARG A 80 5.69 9.34 9.76
N LEU A 81 4.49 8.85 9.46
CA LEU A 81 3.83 9.00 8.17
C LEU A 81 2.59 9.91 8.32
N PRO A 82 2.74 11.20 8.66
CA PRO A 82 1.60 12.10 8.77
C PRO A 82 0.92 12.26 7.41
N GLU A 83 -0.40 12.42 7.43
CA GLU A 83 -1.22 12.64 6.22
C GLU A 83 -1.16 11.47 5.22
N CYS A 84 -0.65 10.32 5.66
CA CYS A 84 -0.67 9.09 4.88
C CYS A 84 -1.88 8.24 5.25
N GLU A 85 -2.42 7.57 4.23
CA GLU A 85 -3.49 6.57 4.34
C GLU A 85 -2.95 5.19 3.94
#